data_AF-A0A536ZZZ0-F1
#
_entry.id   AF-A0A536ZZZ0-F1
#
_cell.length_a   1.000
_cell.length_b   1.000
_cell.length_c   1.000
_cell.angle_alpha   90.00
_cell.angle_beta   90.00
_cell.angle_gamma   90.00
#
_symmetry.space_group_name_H-M   'P 1'
#
loop_
_entity.id
_entity.type
_entity.pdbx_description
1 polymer ?
#
loop_
_entity_poly.entity_id
_entity_poly.type
_entity_poly.pdbx_seq_one_letter_code
_entity_poly.pdbx_strand_id
1 'polypeptide(L)'
;MKLLLAAIVLLLCSCALADAPQPWRAVDLDRPGALEALKLDHPGHFAKVEKILSEAPQRPYASVRGWMRTEFDARDVDTSYLMKTSYPALARITFTLDERQYTKVIRIDAPAKAVPAK
;
A
#
# COMPACT_ATOMS: atom_id res chain seq x y z
N MET A 1 15.48 18.99 48.26
CA MET A 1 14.38 18.62 47.32
C MET A 1 14.50 19.26 45.93
N LYS A 2 15.72 19.48 45.39
CA LYS A 2 15.92 20.02 44.02
C LYS A 2 16.64 19.08 43.06
N LEU A 3 17.11 17.93 43.56
CA LEU A 3 17.89 16.95 42.79
C LEU A 3 17.07 15.75 42.29
N LEU A 4 15.79 15.63 42.70
CA LEU A 4 14.92 14.52 42.32
C LEU A 4 14.09 14.77 41.06
N LEU A 5 14.00 16.02 40.59
CA LEU A 5 13.21 16.38 39.39
C LEU A 5 14.00 16.26 38.08
N ALA A 6 15.33 16.25 38.12
CA ALA A 6 16.17 16.22 36.92
C ALA A 6 16.27 14.81 36.28
N ALA A 7 15.98 13.75 37.03
CA ALA A 7 16.11 12.37 36.55
C ALA A 7 14.91 11.88 35.72
N ILE A 8 13.75 12.54 35.81
CA ILE A 8 12.52 12.08 35.15
C ILE A 8 12.40 12.63 33.71
N VAL A 9 13.06 13.74 33.39
CA VAL A 9 13.02 14.33 32.04
C VAL A 9 13.89 13.58 31.04
N LEU A 10 14.90 12.82 31.49
CA LEU A 10 15.74 12.00 30.60
C LEU A 10 15.08 10.67 30.16
N LEU A 11 13.93 10.28 30.74
CA LEU A 11 13.28 9.00 30.46
C LEU A 11 12.27 9.04 29.29
N LEU A 12 12.10 10.18 28.62
CA LEU A 12 11.09 10.38 27.57
C LEU A 12 11.64 10.37 26.13
N CYS A 13 12.93 10.10 25.91
CA CYS A 13 13.54 10.16 24.58
C CYS A 13 13.75 8.82 23.86
N SER A 14 13.26 7.69 24.41
CA SER A 14 13.69 6.36 23.95
C SER A 14 12.62 5.50 23.29
N CYS A 15 11.66 6.08 22.55
CA CYS A 15 10.74 5.30 21.72
C CYS A 15 10.39 6.02 20.40
N ALA A 16 11.39 6.57 19.73
CA ALA A 16 11.31 6.76 18.28
C ALA A 16 12.24 5.74 17.64
N LEU A 17 11.87 4.45 17.71
CA LEU A 17 12.36 3.49 16.72
C LEU A 17 11.79 3.99 15.39
N ALA A 18 12.57 4.84 14.72
CA ALA A 18 12.38 5.10 13.31
C ALA A 18 12.47 3.74 12.63
N ASP A 19 11.30 3.20 12.26
CA ASP A 19 11.17 2.16 11.24
C ASP A 19 11.63 2.80 9.93
N ALA A 20 12.93 3.10 9.85
CA ALA A 20 13.56 3.69 8.69
C ALA A 20 13.18 2.77 7.53
N PRO A 21 12.54 3.28 6.46
CA PRO A 21 12.08 2.46 5.36
C PRO A 21 13.25 1.65 4.84
N GLN A 22 13.28 0.36 5.17
CA GLN A 22 14.26 -0.55 4.63
C GLN A 22 13.97 -0.63 3.12
N PRO A 23 14.89 -0.20 2.23
CA PRO A 23 14.59 -0.07 0.80
C PRO A 23 14.23 -1.42 0.16
N TRP A 24 14.58 -2.53 0.81
CA TRP A 24 14.26 -3.89 0.38
C TRP A 24 12.89 -4.41 0.83
N ARG A 25 12.20 -3.72 1.76
CA ARG A 25 10.92 -4.19 2.30
C ARG A 25 9.78 -3.36 1.74
N ALA A 26 8.91 -4.01 0.97
CA ALA A 26 7.70 -3.38 0.45
C ALA A 26 6.87 -2.76 1.59
N VAL A 27 6.35 -1.56 1.36
CA VAL A 27 5.39 -0.92 2.25
C VAL A 27 4.07 -1.67 2.14
N ASP A 28 3.72 -2.39 3.20
CA ASP A 28 2.42 -3.01 3.32
C ASP A 28 1.37 -1.96 3.72
N LEU A 29 0.53 -1.60 2.75
CA LEU A 29 -0.56 -0.63 2.89
C LEU A 29 -1.79 -1.22 3.60
N ASP A 30 -1.78 -2.50 3.95
CA ASP A 30 -2.77 -3.12 4.83
C ASP A 30 -2.42 -2.96 6.32
N ARG A 31 -1.19 -2.55 6.65
CA ARG A 31 -0.83 -2.24 8.04
C ARG A 31 -1.59 -1.00 8.54
N PRO A 32 -2.12 -1.04 9.79
CA PRO A 32 -2.70 0.14 10.41
C PRO A 32 -1.72 1.32 10.43
N GLY A 33 -2.18 2.51 10.06
CA GLY A 33 -1.35 3.73 10.03
C GLY A 33 -0.44 3.88 8.81
N ALA A 34 -0.40 2.89 7.89
CA ALA A 34 0.54 2.93 6.76
C ALA A 34 0.24 4.05 5.76
N LEU A 35 -1.04 4.37 5.52
CA LEU A 35 -1.43 5.45 4.62
C LEU A 35 -1.20 6.82 5.25
N GLU A 36 -1.46 6.95 6.55
CA GLU A 36 -1.19 8.17 7.32
C GLU A 36 0.30 8.47 7.36
N ALA A 37 1.13 7.45 7.62
CA ALA A 37 2.58 7.57 7.55
C ALA A 37 3.04 7.95 6.13
N LEU A 38 2.49 7.30 5.09
CA LEU A 38 2.81 7.62 3.70
C LEU A 38 2.46 9.08 3.35
N LYS A 39 1.34 9.60 3.86
CA LYS A 39 0.91 10.99 3.65
C LYS A 39 1.91 12.00 4.23
N LEU A 40 2.46 11.69 5.40
CA LEU A 40 3.45 12.55 6.07
C LEU A 40 4.83 12.44 5.41
N ASP A 41 5.27 11.23 5.09
CA ASP A 41 6.63 10.97 4.60
C ASP A 41 6.80 11.27 3.10
N HIS A 42 5.80 10.93 2.28
CA HIS A 42 5.84 11.08 0.81
C HIS A 42 4.47 11.50 0.26
N PRO A 43 4.07 12.77 0.43
CA PRO A 43 2.74 13.25 0.02
C PRO A 43 2.43 13.07 -1.48
N GLY A 44 3.46 13.11 -2.34
CA GLY A 44 3.30 12.84 -3.78
C GLY A 44 2.96 11.37 -4.09
N HIS A 45 3.60 10.42 -3.38
CA HIS A 45 3.26 9.01 -3.50
C HIS A 45 1.89 8.73 -2.89
N PHE A 46 1.56 9.38 -1.77
CA PHE A 46 0.25 9.27 -1.15
C PHE A 46 -0.87 9.60 -2.15
N ALA A 47 -0.78 10.72 -2.88
CA ALA A 47 -1.79 11.08 -3.87
C ALA A 47 -1.95 10.03 -4.99
N LYS A 48 -0.84 9.48 -5.49
CA LYS A 48 -0.86 8.40 -6.49
C LYS A 48 -1.48 7.11 -5.92
N VAL A 49 -1.03 6.69 -4.74
CA VAL A 49 -1.51 5.49 -4.04
C VAL A 49 -3.00 5.61 -3.73
N GLU A 50 -3.46 6.73 -3.18
CA GLU A 50 -4.87 6.98 -2.88
C GLU A 50 -5.75 6.83 -4.14
N LYS A 51 -5.31 7.39 -5.27
CA LYS A 51 -5.99 7.24 -6.56
C LYS A 51 -5.96 5.80 -7.08
N ILE A 52 -4.83 5.10 -6.93
CA ILE A 52 -4.72 3.67 -7.27
C ILE A 52 -5.74 2.86 -6.46
N LEU A 53 -5.81 3.08 -5.15
CA LEU A 53 -6.68 2.31 -4.25
C LEU A 53 -8.17 2.59 -4.44
N SER A 54 -8.54 3.80 -4.87
CA SER A 54 -9.94 4.14 -5.14
C SER A 54 -10.42 3.62 -6.51
N GLU A 55 -9.56 3.63 -7.53
CA GLU A 55 -9.96 3.28 -8.89
C GLU A 55 -9.68 1.82 -9.29
N ALA A 56 -8.62 1.18 -8.76
CA ALA A 56 -8.26 -0.19 -9.13
C ALA A 56 -9.41 -1.20 -8.91
N PRO A 57 -10.19 -1.17 -7.81
CA PRO A 57 -11.30 -2.09 -7.59
C PRO A 57 -12.41 -2.01 -8.65
N GLN A 58 -12.57 -0.85 -9.27
CA GLN A 58 -13.61 -0.56 -10.26
C GLN A 58 -13.19 -0.93 -11.69
N ARG A 59 -11.92 -1.28 -11.90
CA ARG A 59 -11.37 -1.58 -13.22
C ARG A 59 -11.41 -3.08 -13.49
N PRO A 60 -11.59 -3.50 -14.76
CA PRO A 60 -11.38 -4.89 -15.13
C PRO A 60 -9.99 -5.37 -14.67
N TYR A 61 -9.93 -6.48 -13.95
CA TYR A 61 -8.68 -6.96 -13.36
C TYR A 61 -7.50 -7.03 -14.34
N ALA A 62 -7.77 -7.48 -15.57
CA ALA A 62 -6.77 -7.59 -16.63
C ALA A 62 -6.19 -6.24 -17.09
N SER A 63 -6.88 -5.12 -16.87
CA SER A 63 -6.41 -3.79 -17.28
C SER A 63 -5.62 -3.05 -16.18
N VAL A 64 -5.77 -3.46 -14.91
CA VAL A 64 -5.15 -2.79 -13.75
C VAL A 64 -3.64 -2.61 -13.95
N ARG A 65 -2.93 -3.66 -14.34
CA ARG A 65 -1.47 -3.61 -14.57
C ARG A 65 -1.05 -2.56 -15.60
N GLY A 66 -1.69 -2.55 -16.76
CA GLY A 66 -1.37 -1.64 -17.86
C GLY A 66 -1.72 -0.19 -17.51
N TRP A 67 -2.86 0.00 -16.84
CA TRP A 67 -3.30 1.30 -16.36
C TRP A 67 -2.33 1.88 -15.32
N MET A 68 -1.88 1.09 -14.34
CA MET A 68 -0.95 1.58 -13.31
C MET A 68 0.38 2.04 -13.92
N ARG A 69 0.89 1.30 -14.91
CA ARG A 69 2.11 1.67 -15.65
C ARG A 69 1.94 2.98 -16.41
N THR A 70 0.81 3.14 -17.10
CA THR A 70 0.57 4.27 -18.00
C THR A 70 0.27 5.56 -17.24
N GLU A 71 -0.60 5.50 -16.22
CA GLU A 71 -1.11 6.70 -15.54
C GLU A 71 -0.23 7.17 -14.37
N PHE A 72 0.57 6.27 -13.78
CA PHE A 72 1.34 6.59 -12.56
C PHE A 72 2.84 6.37 -12.69
N ASP A 73 3.29 5.88 -13.86
CA ASP A 73 4.66 5.40 -14.09
C ASP A 73 5.07 4.29 -13.09
N ALA A 74 4.10 3.44 -12.73
CA ALA A 74 4.34 2.35 -11.79
C ALA A 74 5.17 1.23 -12.43
N ARG A 75 6.23 0.80 -11.73
CA ARG A 75 7.12 -0.30 -12.15
C ARG A 75 6.82 -1.58 -11.36
N ASP A 76 7.34 -2.71 -11.84
CA ASP A 76 7.22 -4.02 -11.18
C ASP A 76 5.78 -4.39 -10.76
N VAL A 77 4.80 -3.95 -11.56
CA VAL A 77 3.39 -4.13 -11.23
C VAL A 77 3.02 -5.60 -11.36
N ASP A 78 2.71 -6.22 -10.22
CA ASP A 78 2.13 -7.55 -10.11
C ASP A 78 0.70 -7.49 -9.55
N THR A 79 -0.13 -8.37 -10.07
CA THR A 79 -1.52 -8.54 -9.66
C THR A 79 -1.74 -10.04 -9.52
N SER A 80 -1.99 -10.50 -8.30
CA SER A 80 -2.21 -11.92 -8.00
C SER A 80 -3.53 -12.12 -7.26
N TYR A 81 -4.37 -13.04 -7.75
CA TYR A 81 -5.57 -13.44 -7.02
C TYR A 81 -5.16 -14.13 -5.72
N LEU A 82 -5.74 -13.71 -4.59
CA LEU A 82 -5.49 -14.38 -3.30
C LEU A 82 -6.48 -15.51 -3.06
N MET A 83 -7.77 -15.29 -3.32
CA MET A 83 -8.81 -16.31 -3.17
C MET A 83 -9.87 -16.15 -4.26
N LYS A 84 -10.05 -17.20 -5.07
CA LYS A 84 -11.11 -17.25 -6.10
C LYS A 84 -12.50 -17.53 -5.52
N THR A 85 -12.58 -17.95 -4.25
CA THR A 85 -13.81 -18.40 -3.58
C THR A 85 -14.45 -17.33 -2.68
N SER A 86 -13.83 -16.16 -2.51
CA SER A 86 -14.45 -15.04 -1.79
C SER A 86 -15.36 -14.25 -2.73
N TYR A 87 -16.46 -13.71 -2.19
CA TYR A 87 -17.30 -12.74 -2.89
C TYR A 87 -17.35 -11.41 -2.10
N PRO A 88 -16.85 -10.30 -2.67
CA PRO A 88 -16.14 -10.20 -3.95
C PRO A 88 -14.76 -10.89 -3.92
N ALA A 89 -14.20 -11.14 -5.10
CA ALA A 89 -12.88 -11.74 -5.24
C ALA A 89 -11.80 -10.79 -4.70
N LEU A 90 -10.77 -11.34 -4.05
CA LEU A 90 -9.64 -10.56 -3.55
C LEU A 90 -8.39 -10.76 -4.40
N ALA A 91 -7.65 -9.69 -4.60
CA ALA A 91 -6.32 -9.73 -5.18
C ALA A 91 -5.33 -8.88 -4.40
N ARG A 92 -4.06 -9.32 -4.45
CA ARG A 92 -2.93 -8.52 -4.03
C ARG A 92 -2.42 -7.75 -5.25
N ILE A 93 -2.21 -6.47 -5.06
CA ILE A 93 -1.46 -5.63 -5.99
C ILE A 93 -0.11 -5.30 -5.35
N THR A 94 0.95 -5.43 -6.13
CA THR A 94 2.30 -5.02 -5.75
C THR A 94 2.84 -4.11 -6.85
N PHE A 95 3.41 -2.98 -6.49
CA PHE A 95 3.90 -2.00 -7.47
C PHE A 95 4.96 -1.10 -6.86
N THR A 96 5.85 -0.58 -7.70
CA THR A 96 6.92 0.33 -7.31
C THR A 96 6.63 1.71 -7.86
N LEU A 97 6.66 2.74 -7.01
CA LEU A 97 6.70 4.16 -7.42
C LEU A 97 8.09 4.70 -7.07
N ASP A 98 8.76 5.30 -8.04
CA ASP A 98 10.19 5.63 -7.94
C ASP A 98 10.98 4.42 -7.43
N GLU A 99 11.60 4.49 -6.25
CA GLU A 99 12.37 3.37 -5.67
C GLU A 99 11.61 2.60 -4.58
N ARG A 100 10.35 2.96 -4.30
CA ARG A 100 9.59 2.42 -3.17
C ARG A 100 8.51 1.46 -3.64
N GLN A 101 8.59 0.22 -3.17
CA GLN A 101 7.59 -0.81 -3.45
C GLN A 101 6.45 -0.75 -2.42
N TYR A 102 5.23 -0.98 -2.90
CA TYR A 102 3.99 -1.00 -2.14
C TYR A 102 3.26 -2.33 -2.38
N THR A 103 2.55 -2.82 -1.37
CA THR A 103 1.61 -3.93 -1.50
C THR A 103 0.27 -3.57 -0.85
N LYS A 104 -0.82 -4.03 -1.45
CA LYS A 104 -2.18 -3.89 -0.90
C LYS A 104 -3.05 -5.08 -1.33
N VAL A 105 -3.94 -5.55 -0.45
CA VAL A 105 -5.08 -6.38 -0.83
C VAL A 105 -6.27 -5.50 -1.20
N ILE A 106 -6.79 -5.69 -2.42
CA ILE A 106 -7.97 -5.01 -2.93
C ILE A 106 -9.09 -6.01 -3.25
N ARG A 107 -10.31 -5.51 -3.23
CA ARG A 107 -11.47 -6.19 -3.85
C ARG A 107 -11.44 -5.96 -5.35
N ILE A 108 -11.87 -6.97 -6.10
CA ILE A 108 -12.10 -6.85 -7.53
C ILE A 108 -13.61 -6.87 -7.73
N ASP A 109 -14.18 -5.70 -7.97
CA ASP A 109 -15.63 -5.52 -8.10
C ASP A 109 -16.08 -5.53 -9.56
N ALA A 110 -15.14 -5.44 -10.52
CA ALA A 110 -15.46 -5.53 -11.94
C ALA A 110 -16.03 -6.91 -12.29
N PRO A 111 -17.17 -6.99 -13.01
CA PRO A 111 -17.86 -8.24 -13.27
C PRO A 111 -16.95 -9.19 -14.04
N ALA A 112 -16.85 -10.44 -13.55
CA ALA A 112 -16.20 -11.50 -14.29
C ALA A 112 -16.93 -11.68 -15.62
N LYS A 113 -16.24 -11.46 -16.74
CA LYS A 113 -16.83 -11.69 -18.06
C LYS A 113 -17.03 -13.20 -18.21
N ALA A 114 -18.29 -13.65 -18.25
CA ALA A 114 -18.60 -15.03 -18.55
C ALA A 114 -18.00 -15.40 -19.92
N VAL A 115 -17.14 -16.40 -19.93
CA VAL A 115 -16.61 -17.01 -21.16
C VAL A 115 -17.32 -18.35 -21.36
N PRO A 116 -17.76 -18.68 -22.59
CA PRO A 116 -18.41 -19.96 -22.87
C PRO A 116 -17.48 -21.12 -22.49
N ALA A 117 -18.07 -22.18 -21.91
CA ALA A 117 -17.34 -23.44 -21.77
C ALA A 117 -17.02 -24.00 -23.16
N LYS A 118 -15.79 -24.49 -23.33
CA LYS A 118 -15.33 -25.16 -24.55
C LYS A 118 -15.67 -26.64 -24.51
#